data_AF-A0A971KMD7-F1
#
_entry.id   AF-A0A971KMD7-F1
#
_cell.length_a   1.000
_cell.length_b   1.000
_cell.length_c   1.000
_cell.angle_alpha   90.00
_cell.angle_beta   90.00
_cell.angle_gamma   90.00
#
_symmetry.space_group_name_H-M   'P 1'
#
loop_
_entity.id
_entity.type
_entity.pdbx_description
1 polymer ?
#
loop_
_entity_poly.entity_id
_entity_poly.type
_entity_poly.pdbx_seq_one_letter_code
_entity_poly.pdbx_strand_id
1 'polypeptide(L)' 'MKKILPPVIITIILIVYFILFISGVNYITEPLWFRLTAVIVPLAFIGVSIYVLIERIKEIRSGEEDDLSKY' A
#
# COMPACT_ATOMS: atom_id res chain seq x y z
N MET A 1 -13.68 12.00 -9.60
CA MET A 1 -12.23 11.75 -9.85
C MET A 1 -11.32 12.42 -8.82
N LYS A 2 -11.52 13.69 -8.41
CA LYS A 2 -10.66 14.38 -7.41
C LYS A 2 -10.50 13.66 -6.06
N LYS A 3 -11.48 12.86 -5.63
CA LYS A 3 -11.45 12.14 -4.33
C LYS A 3 -10.63 10.85 -4.31
N ILE A 4 -10.31 10.27 -5.47
CA ILE A 4 -9.51 9.03 -5.59
C ILE A 4 -7.99 9.34 -5.58
N LEU A 5 -7.64 10.58 -5.88
CA LEU A 5 -6.25 11.00 -6.05
C LEU A 5 -5.41 10.88 -4.75
N PRO A 6 -5.91 11.28 -3.56
CA PRO A 6 -5.13 11.17 -2.32
C PRO A 6 -4.74 9.73 -1.94
N PRO A 7 -5.66 8.74 -1.88
CA PRO A 7 -5.28 7.37 -1.49
C PRO A 7 -4.34 6.72 -2.51
N VAL A 8 -4.51 6.98 -3.81
CA VAL A 8 -3.61 6.45 -4.86
C VAL A 8 -2.19 6.98 -4.68
N ILE A 9 -2.01 8.29 -4.49
CA ILE A 9 -0.67 8.90 -4.33
C ILE A 9 0.04 8.31 -3.10
N ILE A 10 -0.66 8.18 -1.97
CA ILE A 10 -0.08 7.63 -0.74
C ILE A 10 0.36 6.17 -0.96
N THR A 11 -0.46 5.36 -1.63
CA THR A 11 -0.07 3.97 -1.92
C THR A 11 1.12 3.86 -2.87
N ILE A 12 1.23 4.74 -3.88
CA ILE A 12 2.39 4.76 -4.77
C ILE A 12 3.67 5.11 -4.00
N ILE A 13 3.63 6.15 -3.17
CA ILE A 13 4.77 6.55 -2.33
C ILE A 13 5.19 5.40 -1.40
N LEU A 14 4.22 4.74 -0.78
CA LEU A 14 4.45 3.62 0.12
C LEU A 14 5.09 2.42 -0.60
N ILE A 15 4.62 2.09 -1.81
CA ILE A 15 5.21 1.02 -2.63
C ILE A 15 6.66 1.36 -2.99
N VAL A 16 6.93 2.59 -3.41
CA VAL A 16 8.29 3.05 -3.72
C VAL A 16 9.19 2.96 -2.49
N TYR A 17 8.70 3.39 -1.33
CA TYR A 17 9.42 3.26 -0.06
C TYR A 17 9.77 1.79 0.25
N PHE A 18 8.82 0.87 0.09
CA PHE A 18 9.07 -0.55 0.35
C PHE A 18 10.04 -1.18 -0.66
N ILE A 19 10.02 -0.76 -1.92
CA ILE A 19 11.00 -1.20 -2.93
C ILE A 19 12.40 -0.73 -2.53
N LEU A 20 12.55 0.53 -2.11
CA LEU A 20 13.83 1.07 -1.63
C LEU A 20 14.31 0.36 -0.37
N PHE A 21 13.41 0.07 0.57
CA PHE A 21 13.71 -0.69 1.78
C PHE A 21 14.20 -2.10 1.46
N ILE A 22 13.47 -2.84 0.61
CA ILE A 22 13.87 -4.18 0.15
C ILE A 22 15.23 -4.11 -0.53
N SER A 23 15.45 -3.15 -1.43
CA SER A 23 16.73 -2.95 -2.10
C SER A 23 17.85 -2.74 -1.08
N GLY A 24 17.67 -1.82 -0.11
CA GLY A 24 18.67 -1.54 0.93
C GLY A 24 19.00 -2.74 1.80
N VAL A 25 18.00 -3.52 2.20
CA VAL A 25 18.22 -4.73 3.01
C VAL A 25 19.06 -5.77 2.27
N ASN A 26 18.87 -5.92 0.95
CA ASN A 26 19.66 -6.85 0.14
C ASN A 26 21.16 -6.46 0.09
N TYR A 27 21.51 -5.18 0.29
CA TYR A 27 22.91 -4.72 0.30
C TYR A 27 23.58 -4.80 1.68
N ILE A 28 22.81 -4.74 2.77
CA ILE A 28 23.35 -4.61 4.13
C ILE A 28 23.32 -5.94 4.90
N THR A 29 22.38 -6.83 4.60
CA THR A 29 22.10 -8.00 5.44
C THR A 29 22.63 -9.28 4.81
N GLU A 30 23.71 -9.84 5.36
CA GLU A 30 24.26 -11.14 4.97
C GLU A 30 23.42 -12.36 5.42
N PRO A 31 22.86 -12.42 6.65
CA PRO A 31 22.11 -13.60 7.06
C PRO A 31 20.82 -13.73 6.25
N LEU A 32 20.70 -14.85 5.53
CA LEU A 32 19.58 -15.16 4.64
C LEU A 32 18.21 -15.07 5.35
N TRP A 33 18.13 -15.44 6.62
CA TRP A 33 16.85 -15.48 7.37
C TRP A 33 16.32 -14.07 7.60
N PHE A 34 17.18 -13.13 8.00
CA PHE A 34 16.80 -11.72 8.16
C PHE A 34 16.39 -11.10 6.84
N ARG A 35 17.12 -11.39 5.76
CA ARG A 35 16.78 -10.94 4.41
C ARG A 35 15.41 -11.45 3.97
N LEU A 36 15.11 -12.73 4.19
CA LEU A 36 13.80 -13.33 3.89
C LEU A 36 12.67 -12.63 4.65
N THR A 37 12.81 -12.48 5.97
CA THR A 37 11.78 -11.81 6.79
C THR A 37 11.59 -10.35 6.38
N ALA A 38 12.68 -9.65 6.10
CA ALA A 38 12.66 -8.24 5.72
C ALA A 38 12.16 -8.01 4.28
N VAL A 39 12.05 -9.06 3.46
CA VAL A 39 11.36 -8.99 2.16
C VAL A 39 9.89 -9.36 2.31
N ILE A 40 9.59 -10.46 3.01
CA ILE A 40 8.22 -10.98 3.16
C ILE A 40 7.30 -9.97 3.85
N VAL A 41 7.78 -9.34 4.92
CA VAL A 41 6.99 -8.37 5.70
C VAL A 41 6.53 -7.19 4.83
N PRO A 42 7.41 -6.41 4.17
CA PRO A 42 6.97 -5.31 3.32
C PRO A 42 6.16 -5.78 2.10
N LEU A 43 6.37 -7.00 1.59
CA LEU A 43 5.52 -7.58 0.54
C LEU A 43 4.07 -7.77 1.01
N ALA A 44 3.89 -8.27 2.23
CA ALA A 44 2.55 -8.39 2.83
C ALA A 44 1.90 -7.01 3.00
N PHE A 45 2.65 -6.01 3.45
CA PHE A 45 2.15 -4.63 3.56
C PHE A 45 1.77 -4.03 2.20
N ILE A 46 2.53 -4.29 1.13
CA ILE A 46 2.16 -3.89 -0.23
C ILE A 46 0.81 -4.51 -0.62
N GLY A 47 0.64 -5.81 -0.37
CA GLY A 47 -0.61 -6.52 -0.65
C GLY A 47 -1.82 -5.91 0.07
N VAL A 48 -1.68 -5.65 1.38
CA VAL A 48 -2.74 -4.98 2.19
C VAL A 48 -3.01 -3.58 1.66
N SER A 49 -1.98 -2.82 1.30
CA SER A 49 -2.13 -1.45 0.79
C SER A 49 -2.89 -1.41 -0.54
N ILE A 50 -2.64 -2.38 -1.43
CA ILE A 50 -3.39 -2.53 -2.68
C ILE A 50 -4.84 -2.91 -2.39
N TYR A 51 -5.09 -3.83 -1.46
CA TYR A 51 -6.44 -4.24 -1.09
C TYR A 51 -7.27 -3.04 -0.58
N VAL A 52 -6.72 -2.25 0.35
CA VAL A 52 -7.35 -1.04 0.88
C VAL A 52 -7.60 -0.01 -0.24
N LEU A 53 -6.66 0.14 -1.18
CA LEU A 53 -6.85 1.01 -2.34
C LEU A 53 -8.03 0.58 -3.20
N ILE A 54 -8.15 -0.71 -3.48
CA ILE A 54 -9.26 -1.27 -4.25
C ILE A 54 -10.58 -1.02 -3.52
N GLU A 55 -10.63 -1.25 -2.20
CA GLU A 55 -11.83 -1.02 -1.40
C GLU A 55 -12.25 0.46 -1.45
N ARG A 56 -11.32 1.40 -1.27
CA ARG A 56 -11.59 2.85 -1.40
C ARG A 56 -12.04 3.25 -2.81
N ILE A 57 -11.44 2.67 -3.85
CA ILE A 57 -11.89 2.93 -5.23
C ILE A 57 -13.31 2.41 -5.42
N LYS A 58 -13.65 1.24 -4.87
CA LYS A 58 -15.00 0.68 -4.91
C LYS A 58 -16.00 1.55 -4.17
N GLU A 59 -15.72 1.98 -2.94
CA GLU A 59 -16.61 2.89 -2.17
C GLU A 59 -16.89 4.18 -2.93
N ILE A 60 -15.84 4.86 -3.43
CA ILE A 60 -15.97 6.11 -4.18
C ILE A 60 -16.76 5.90 -5.49
N ARG A 61 -16.60 4.74 -6.14
CA ARG A 61 -17.29 4.42 -7.40
C ARG A 61 -18.71 3.90 -7.19
N SER A 62 -18.97 3.26 -6.05
CA SER A 62 -20.28 2.75 -5.63
C SER A 62 -21.20 3.87 -5.15
N GLY A 63 -20.67 5.08 -4.92
CA GLY A 63 -21.46 6.20 -4.43
C GLY A 63 -21.86 6.03 -2.96
N GLU A 64 -21.22 5.14 -2.19
CA GLU A 64 -21.46 5.01 -0.74
C GLU A 64 -21.03 6.28 0.03
N GLU A 65 -20.19 7.14 -0.58
CA GLU A 65 -19.98 8.51 -0.07
C GLU A 65 -21.25 9.38 -0.10
N ASP A 66 -22.28 9.04 -0.88
CA ASP A 66 -23.54 9.77 -0.95
C ASP A 66 -24.50 9.38 0.19
N ASP A 67 -24.41 8.15 0.72
CA ASP A 67 -25.31 7.64 1.76
C ASP A 67 -24.93 8.08 3.19
N LEU A 68 -23.65 8.39 3.43
CA LEU A 68 -23.21 9.01 4.69
C LEU A 68 -23.53 10.51 4.78
N SER A 69 -23.99 11.14 3.69
CA SER A 69 -24.48 12.53 3.72
C SER A 69 -25.89 12.67 4.31
N LYS A 70 -26.54 11.55 4.65
CA LYS A 70 -27.88 11.50 5.25
C LYS A 70 -27.91 11.37 6.78
N TYR A 71 -26.78 11.55 7.45
CA TYR A 71 -26.72 11.69 8.90
C TYR A 71 -26.26 13.09 9.32
#